data_AF-A0A7C2X9Y5-F1
#
_entry.id   AF-A0A7C2X9Y5-F1
#
_cell.length_a   1.000
_cell.length_b   1.000
_cell.length_c   1.000
_cell.angle_alpha   90.00
_cell.angle_beta   90.00
_cell.angle_gamma   90.00
#
_symmetry.space_group_name_H-M   'P 1'
#
loop_
_entity.id
_entity.type
_entity.pdbx_description
1 polymer ?
#
loop_
_entity_poly.entity_id
_entity_poly.type
_entity_poly.pdbx_seq_one_letter_code
_entity_poly.pdbx_strand_id
1 'polypeptide(L)'
;MASKSEETRTNQKKYWEGKLAERIAFLTEKGEETPAVNKDTAVKMLKAKIRKGNARLRSIAEMAKKIDEKAARKAEKLAAPKPEKPKKKVAADEAPPEESKRQQKKKQKKEKKEGGEQ
;
A
#
# COMPACT_ATOMS: atom_id res chain seq x y z
N MET A 1 10.66 -1.72 -4.75
CA MET A 1 10.98 -2.81 -3.80
C MET A 1 10.81 -2.29 -2.38
N ALA A 2 9.98 -2.93 -1.56
CA ALA A 2 9.74 -2.53 -0.16
C ALA A 2 11.03 -2.58 0.69
N SER A 3 11.94 -3.52 0.39
CA SER A 3 13.23 -3.67 1.09
C SER A 3 14.10 -2.41 1.08
N LYS A 4 14.23 -1.74 -0.06
CA LYS A 4 14.96 -0.45 -0.17
C LYS A 4 14.34 0.66 0.70
N SER A 5 13.02 0.63 0.92
CA SER A 5 12.34 1.59 1.79
C SER A 5 12.54 1.29 3.28
N GLU A 6 12.64 0.03 3.67
CA GLU A 6 12.86 -0.39 5.06
C GLU A 6 14.27 -0.08 5.53
N GLU A 7 15.27 -0.46 4.72
CA GLU A 7 16.68 -0.22 5.03
C GLU A 7 16.97 1.28 5.14
N THR A 8 16.49 2.07 4.19
CA THR A 8 16.60 3.53 4.22
C THR A 8 15.98 4.11 5.49
N ARG A 9 14.79 3.62 5.90
CA ARG A 9 14.14 4.11 7.12
C ARG A 9 14.86 3.69 8.39
N THR A 10 15.45 2.51 8.39
CA THR A 10 16.26 2.00 9.50
C THR A 10 17.53 2.82 9.66
N ASN A 11 18.22 3.14 8.56
CA ASN A 11 19.40 3.99 8.55
C ASN A 11 19.08 5.42 9.00
N GLN A 12 17.97 5.99 8.52
CA GLN A 12 17.50 7.30 8.99
C GLN A 12 17.19 7.30 10.49
N LYS A 13 16.55 6.23 11.00
CA LYS A 13 16.29 6.09 12.44
C LYS A 13 17.60 6.10 13.24
N LYS A 14 18.57 5.27 12.86
CA LYS A 14 19.89 5.22 13.50
C LYS A 14 20.59 6.58 13.50
N TYR A 15 20.52 7.31 12.39
CA TYR A 15 21.06 8.66 12.28
C TYR A 15 20.42 9.62 13.31
N TRP A 16 19.08 9.60 13.44
CA TRP A 16 18.39 10.44 14.42
C TRP A 16 18.65 10.02 15.87
N GLU A 17 18.83 8.72 16.12
CA GLU A 17 19.22 8.19 17.44
C GLU A 17 20.63 8.65 17.84
N GLY A 18 21.59 8.63 16.90
CA GLY A 18 22.92 9.19 17.13
C GLY A 18 22.87 10.68 17.46
N LYS A 19 22.13 11.47 16.67
CA LYS A 19 21.92 12.90 16.93
C LYS A 19 21.25 13.19 18.27
N LEU A 20 20.33 12.33 18.70
CA LEU A 20 19.70 12.44 20.01
C LEU A 20 20.71 12.18 21.13
N ALA A 21 21.53 11.14 21.00
CA ALA A 21 22.57 10.82 21.98
C ALA A 21 23.61 11.95 22.09
N GLU A 22 24.10 12.48 20.96
CA GLU A 22 25.00 13.64 20.92
C GLU A 22 24.40 14.86 21.65
N ARG A 23 23.12 15.17 21.39
CA ARG A 23 22.46 16.30 22.04
C ARG A 23 22.28 16.09 23.54
N ILE A 24 21.92 14.89 23.96
CA ILE A 24 21.78 14.57 25.39
C ILE A 24 23.14 14.68 26.08
N ALA A 25 24.20 14.11 25.51
CA ALA A 25 25.55 14.19 26.06
C ALA A 25 25.99 15.66 26.24
N PHE A 26 25.80 16.49 25.21
CA PHE A 26 26.12 17.91 25.27
C PHE A 26 25.35 18.67 26.37
N LEU A 27 24.08 18.35 26.59
CA LEU A 27 23.29 19.00 27.64
C LEU A 27 23.70 18.52 29.04
N THR A 28 24.00 17.23 29.19
CA THR A 28 24.53 16.67 30.44
C THR A 28 25.91 17.27 30.78
N GLU A 29 26.80 17.43 29.80
CA GLU A 29 28.10 18.10 29.97
C GLU A 29 27.95 19.57 30.40
N LYS A 30 26.88 20.23 29.96
CA LYS A 30 26.50 21.58 30.41
C LYS A 30 25.89 21.63 31.80
N GLY A 31 25.70 20.49 32.46
CA GLY A 31 25.10 20.40 33.79
C GLY A 31 23.58 20.53 33.78
N GLU A 32 22.91 20.35 32.64
CA GLU A 32 21.45 20.32 32.62
C GLU A 32 20.91 19.04 33.25
N GLU A 33 19.95 19.18 34.16
CA GLU A 33 19.26 18.06 34.76
C GLU A 33 18.31 17.38 33.76
N THR A 34 18.04 16.09 33.96
CA THR A 34 17.15 15.29 33.12
C THR A 34 15.76 15.91 32.81
N PRO A 35 15.10 16.67 33.72
CA PRO A 35 13.83 17.33 33.39
C PRO A 35 14.01 18.47 32.38
N ALA A 36 15.13 19.19 32.45
CA ALA A 36 15.47 20.28 31.52
C ALA A 36 15.83 19.72 30.14
N VAL A 37 16.65 18.66 30.10
CA VAL A 37 16.99 17.94 28.85
C VAL A 37 15.74 17.44 28.12
N ASN A 38 14.74 16.94 28.86
CA ASN A 38 13.48 16.50 28.26
C ASN A 38 12.60 17.65 27.76
N LYS A 39 12.79 18.86 28.29
CA LYS A 39 12.08 20.06 27.85
C LYS A 39 12.72 20.70 26.61
N ASP A 40 14.01 20.45 26.35
CA ASP A 40 14.75 20.93 25.17
C ASP A 40 14.01 20.62 23.86
N THR A 41 13.89 21.63 23.01
CA THR A 41 13.10 21.56 21.78
C THR A 41 13.76 20.64 20.75
N ALA A 42 15.09 20.63 20.67
CA ALA A 42 15.83 19.75 19.75
C ALA A 42 15.67 18.29 20.15
N VAL A 43 15.79 17.96 21.45
CA VAL A 43 15.52 16.62 21.99
C VAL A 43 14.09 16.17 21.66
N LYS A 44 13.08 17.02 21.89
CA LYS A 44 11.68 16.71 21.55
C LYS A 44 11.50 16.45 20.06
N MET A 45 12.08 17.28 19.20
CA MET A 45 12.01 17.10 17.74
C MET A 45 12.69 15.80 17.29
N LEU A 46 13.86 15.48 17.81
CA LEU A 46 14.59 14.25 17.49
C LEU A 46 13.80 13.01 17.92
N LYS A 47 13.27 13.00 19.16
CA LYS A 47 12.36 11.94 19.64
C LYS A 47 11.12 11.82 18.75
N ALA A 48 10.55 12.93 18.28
CA ALA A 48 9.41 12.91 17.37
C ALA A 48 9.75 12.28 16.00
N LYS A 49 10.93 12.59 15.42
CA LYS A 49 11.40 11.97 14.17
C LYS A 49 11.60 10.46 14.33
N ILE A 50 12.18 10.02 15.43
CA ILE A 50 12.35 8.59 15.75
C ILE A 50 10.99 7.89 15.86
N ARG A 51 10.02 8.48 16.58
CA ARG A 51 8.65 7.95 16.68
C ARG A 51 7.98 7.81 15.31
N LYS A 52 8.09 8.82 14.44
CA LYS A 52 7.56 8.76 13.06
C LYS A 52 8.22 7.63 12.25
N GLY A 53 9.55 7.48 12.36
CA GLY A 53 10.28 6.39 11.72
C GLY A 53 9.80 5.00 12.18
N ASN A 54 9.66 4.81 13.49
CA ASN A 54 9.15 3.57 14.07
C ASN A 54 7.71 3.25 13.62
N ALA A 55 6.82 4.24 13.59
CA ALA A 55 5.45 4.06 13.12
C ALA A 55 5.42 3.59 11.65
N ARG A 56 6.28 4.16 10.80
CA ARG A 56 6.37 3.73 9.41
C ARG A 56 6.92 2.31 9.26
N LEU A 57 7.96 1.95 10.01
CA LEU A 57 8.51 0.59 10.01
C LEU A 57 7.47 -0.45 10.45
N ARG A 58 6.68 -0.15 11.49
CA ARG A 58 5.57 -1.02 11.93
C ARG A 58 4.54 -1.23 10.83
N SER A 59 4.12 -0.15 10.16
CA SER A 59 3.17 -0.25 9.05
C SER A 59 3.71 -1.10 7.89
N ILE A 60 5.01 -1.01 7.59
CA ILE A 60 5.62 -1.86 6.57
C ILE A 60 5.60 -3.33 7.01
N ALA A 61 5.97 -3.63 8.25
CA ALA A 61 5.93 -4.99 8.78
C ALA A 61 4.50 -5.58 8.77
N GLU A 62 3.48 -4.78 9.11
CA GLU A 62 2.08 -5.19 9.00
C GLU A 62 1.65 -5.47 7.55
N MET A 63 2.13 -4.67 6.60
CA MET A 63 1.88 -4.93 5.18
C MET A 63 2.54 -6.21 4.70
N ALA A 64 3.78 -6.48 5.13
CA ALA A 64 4.49 -7.72 4.82
C ALA A 64 3.69 -8.94 5.32
N LYS A 65 3.26 -8.93 6.59
CA LYS A 65 2.41 -10.00 7.17
C LYS A 65 1.14 -10.24 6.35
N LYS A 66 0.44 -9.18 5.94
CA LYS A 66 -0.77 -9.29 5.10
C LYS A 66 -0.49 -9.87 3.72
N ILE A 67 0.70 -9.65 3.16
CA ILE A 67 1.12 -10.25 1.89
C ILE A 67 1.36 -11.75 2.09
N ASP A 68 2.05 -12.13 3.16
CA ASP A 68 2.33 -13.53 3.48
C ASP A 68 1.04 -14.31 3.75
N GLU A 69 0.10 -13.75 4.52
CA GLU A 69 -1.23 -14.34 4.73
C GLU A 69 -2.01 -14.52 3.42
N LYS A 70 -1.94 -13.53 2.51
CA LYS A 70 -2.57 -13.64 1.19
C LYS A 70 -1.89 -14.71 0.33
N ALA A 71 -0.57 -14.84 0.41
CA ALA A 71 0.18 -15.86 -0.30
C ALA A 71 -0.18 -17.26 0.20
N ALA A 72 -0.25 -17.46 1.52
CA ALA A 72 -0.70 -18.70 2.14
C ALA A 72 -2.13 -19.07 1.70
N ARG A 73 -3.09 -18.13 1.81
CA ARG A 73 -4.47 -18.37 1.34
C ARG A 73 -4.57 -18.67 -0.15
N LYS A 74 -3.70 -18.09 -0.98
CA LYS A 74 -3.65 -18.41 -2.41
C LYS A 74 -3.07 -19.81 -2.65
N ALA A 75 -2.03 -20.19 -1.92
CA ALA A 75 -1.44 -21.53 -1.98
C ALA A 75 -2.45 -22.59 -1.54
N GLU A 76 -3.17 -22.37 -0.44
CA GLU A 76 -4.25 -23.25 0.02
C GLU A 76 -5.38 -23.39 -1.02
N LYS A 77 -5.80 -22.29 -1.64
CA LYS A 77 -6.82 -22.32 -2.72
C LYS A 77 -6.35 -23.00 -4.00
N LEU A 78 -5.06 -22.96 -4.30
CA LEU A 78 -4.47 -23.63 -5.46
C LEU A 78 -4.24 -25.12 -5.19
N ALA A 79 -3.97 -25.49 -3.94
CA ALA A 79 -3.84 -26.87 -3.48
C ALA A 79 -5.20 -27.55 -3.27
N ALA A 80 -6.25 -26.78 -3.00
CA ALA A 80 -7.62 -27.29 -2.94
C ALA A 80 -8.05 -27.75 -4.35
N PRO A 81 -8.54 -28.99 -4.52
CA PRO A 81 -9.06 -29.44 -5.80
C PRO A 81 -10.20 -28.51 -6.23
N LYS A 82 -10.13 -27.96 -7.45
CA LYS A 82 -11.19 -27.14 -8.03
C LYS A 82 -12.48 -27.95 -7.94
N PRO A 83 -13.54 -27.47 -7.25
CA PRO A 83 -14.82 -28.15 -7.31
C PRO A 83 -15.20 -28.23 -8.79
N GLU A 84 -15.45 -29.44 -9.26
CA GLU A 84 -15.88 -29.70 -10.63
C GLU A 84 -17.02 -28.75 -10.96
N LYS A 85 -16.80 -27.89 -11.96
CA LYS A 85 -17.87 -27.05 -12.49
C LYS A 85 -19.02 -28.00 -12.82
N PRO A 86 -20.26 -27.79 -12.33
CA PRO A 86 -21.38 -28.53 -12.85
C PRO A 86 -21.38 -28.28 -14.36
N LYS A 87 -21.21 -29.35 -15.14
CA LYS A 87 -21.33 -29.33 -16.61
C LYS A 87 -22.68 -28.73 -16.93
N LYS A 88 -22.74 -27.40 -17.13
CA LYS A 88 -23.92 -26.73 -17.63
C LYS A 88 -24.05 -27.23 -19.05
N LYS A 89 -25.08 -28.05 -19.23
CA LYS A 89 -25.48 -28.68 -20.47
C LYS A 89 -25.32 -27.71 -21.63
N VAL A 90 -24.62 -28.18 -22.64
CA VAL A 90 -24.69 -27.72 -24.02
C VAL A 90 -26.17 -27.72 -24.42
N ALA A 91 -26.82 -26.55 -24.37
CA ALA A 91 -28.14 -26.26 -24.95
C ALA A 91 -28.52 -24.80 -24.65
N ALA A 92 -27.81 -23.86 -25.25
CA ALA A 92 -28.25 -22.47 -25.45
C ALA A 92 -27.35 -21.83 -26.52
N ASP A 93 -27.13 -22.57 -27.60
CA ASP A 93 -26.83 -21.97 -28.90
C ASP A 93 -28.21 -21.52 -29.45
N GLU A 94 -28.28 -20.33 -30.05
CA GLU A 94 -29.50 -19.60 -30.48
C GLU A 94 -30.27 -18.79 -29.41
N ALA A 95 -29.58 -17.82 -28.80
CA ALA A 95 -30.22 -16.52 -28.61
C ALA A 95 -29.21 -15.43 -29.01
N PRO A 96 -29.52 -14.55 -29.98
CA PRO A 96 -28.58 -13.53 -30.42
C PRO A 96 -28.23 -12.61 -29.25
N PRO A 97 -26.95 -12.16 -29.13
CA PRO A 97 -26.55 -11.29 -28.04
C PRO A 97 -27.35 -9.99 -28.14
N GLU A 98 -28.18 -9.71 -27.13
CA GLU A 98 -28.82 -8.41 -26.97
C GLU A 98 -27.74 -7.32 -27.03
N GLU A 99 -27.77 -6.54 -28.11
CA GLU A 99 -26.77 -5.53 -28.40
C GLU A 99 -26.71 -4.54 -27.22
N SER A 100 -25.51 -4.40 -26.64
CA SER A 100 -25.27 -3.44 -25.56
C SER A 100 -25.68 -2.02 -26.00
N LYS A 101 -26.24 -1.20 -25.09
CA LYS A 101 -26.56 0.22 -25.32
C LYS A 101 -25.44 1.00 -26.04
N ARG A 102 -24.18 0.60 -25.85
CA ARG A 102 -23.02 1.21 -26.51
C ARG A 102 -22.96 0.91 -28.02
N GLN A 103 -23.38 -0.27 -28.46
CA GLN A 103 -23.44 -0.66 -29.87
C GLN A 103 -24.61 0.04 -30.58
N GLN A 104 -25.78 0.12 -29.94
CA GLN A 104 -26.94 0.87 -30.46
C GLN A 104 -26.61 2.36 -30.68
N LYS A 105 -25.93 2.99 -29.72
CA LYS A 105 -25.52 4.41 -29.83
C LYS A 105 -24.48 4.63 -30.94
N LYS A 106 -23.69 3.61 -31.28
CA LYS A 106 -22.69 3.67 -32.37
C LYS A 106 -23.35 3.51 -33.74
N LYS A 107 -24.41 2.70 -33.86
CA LYS A 107 -25.22 2.57 -35.08
C LYS A 107 -26.03 3.84 -35.37
N GLN A 108 -26.72 4.39 -34.37
CA GLN A 108 -27.44 5.67 -34.52
C GLN A 108 -26.53 6.85 -34.92
N LYS A 109 -25.27 6.85 -34.45
CA LYS A 109 -24.30 7.88 -34.85
C LYS A 109 -23.78 7.69 -36.28
N LYS A 110 -23.76 6.46 -36.80
CA LYS A 110 -23.40 6.18 -38.20
C LYS A 110 -24.54 6.55 -39.15
N GLU A 111 -25.77 6.18 -38.82
CA GLU A 111 -26.97 6.51 -39.62
C GLU A 111 -27.19 8.03 -39.70
N LYS A 112 -26.99 8.77 -38.60
CA LYS A 112 -27.02 10.24 -38.63
C LYS A 112 -25.89 10.89 -39.43
N LYS A 113 -24.82 10.16 -39.74
CA LYS A 113 -23.69 10.66 -40.53
C LYS A 113 -23.84 10.37 -42.03
N GLU A 114 -24.62 9.34 -42.38
CA GLU A 114 -24.87 8.94 -43.77
C GLU A 114 -26.18 9.51 -44.33
N GLY A 115 -27.13 9.95 -43.49
CA GLY A 115 -28.36 10.64 -43.92
C GLY A 115 -28.24 12.17 -44.10
N GLY A 116 -27.02 12.70 -44.20
CA GLY A 116 -26.73 14.14 -44.27
C GLY A 116 -26.30 14.66 -45.65
N GLU A 117 -26.52 13.88 -46.71
CA GLU A 117 -26.39 14.33 -48.10
C GLU A 117 -27.73 14.05 -48.81
N GLN A 118 -28.63 15.02 -48.75
CA GLN A 118 -29.64 15.30 -49.76
C GLN A 118 -29.61 16.80 -50.04
#